data_AF-A0A2S7EKU0-F1
#
_entry.id   AF-A0A2S7EKU0-F1
#
_cell.length_a   1.000
_cell.length_b   1.000
_cell.length_c   1.000
_cell.angle_alpha   90.00
_cell.angle_beta   90.00
_cell.angle_gamma   90.00
#
_symmetry.space_group_name_H-M   'P 1'
#
loop_
_entity.id
_entity.type
_entity.pdbx_description
1 polymer ?
#
loop_
_entity_poly.entity_id
_entity_poly.type
_entity_poly.pdbx_seq_one_letter_code
_entity_poly.pdbx_strand_id
1 'polypeptide(L)'
;MLSTLAQHVARGEISAHLLVLLTDRVPVGTSKPQRYGGQLIAQQCHWVPKPIEDPNQVDVGRASLGEMPLADYVCVAAQRYPTP
;
A
#
# COMPACT_ATOMS: atom_id res chain seq x y z
N MET A 1 11.97 7.99 11.93
CA MET A 1 10.65 8.55 11.59
C MET A 1 9.63 7.44 11.31
N LEU A 2 9.82 6.55 10.31
CA LEU A 2 8.91 5.41 10.08
C LEU A 2 8.90 4.39 11.23
N SER A 3 10.03 4.17 11.90
CA SER A 3 10.11 3.31 13.09
C SER A 3 9.23 3.79 14.25
N THR A 4 9.12 5.10 14.45
CA THR A 4 8.24 5.71 15.45
C THR A 4 6.78 5.47 15.10
N LEU A 5 6.40 5.64 13.83
CA LEU A 5 5.02 5.40 13.37
C LEU A 5 4.61 3.93 13.53
N ALA A 6 5.51 2.98 13.27
CA ALA A 6 5.24 1.56 13.47
C ALA A 6 4.92 1.22 14.94
N GLN A 7 5.59 1.88 15.89
CA GLN A 7 5.30 1.71 17.33
C GLN A 7 3.91 2.24 17.70
N HIS A 8 3.51 3.38 17.15
CA HIS A 8 2.16 3.93 17.37
C HIS A 8 1.08 3.05 16.73
N VAL A 9 1.33 2.45 15.57
CA VAL A 9 0.44 1.43 14.98
C VAL A 9 0.32 0.21 15.88
N ALA A 10 1.43 -0.29 16.45
CA ALA A 10 1.41 -1.42 17.38
C ALA A 10 0.61 -1.13 18.66
N ARG A 11 0.49 0.15 19.04
CA ARG A 11 -0.34 0.61 20.17
C ARG A 11 -1.80 0.92 19.78
N GLY A 12 -2.15 0.81 18.49
CA GLY A 12 -3.48 1.15 17.98
C GLY A 12 -3.76 2.66 17.89
N GLU A 13 -2.73 3.50 18.08
CA GLU A 13 -2.87 4.96 18.07
C GLU A 13 -2.93 5.51 16.64
N ILE A 14 -2.42 4.76 15.66
CA ILE A 14 -2.43 5.09 14.24
C ILE A 14 -2.91 3.87 13.45
N SER A 15 -3.68 4.11 12.39
CA SER A 15 -4.09 3.05 11.46
C SER A 15 -2.89 2.47 10.72
N ALA A 16 -2.78 1.13 10.71
CA ALA A 16 -1.80 0.39 9.89
C ALA A 16 -1.91 0.78 8.39
N HIS A 17 -3.13 1.04 7.92
CA HIS A 17 -3.40 1.44 6.56
C HIS A 17 -2.69 2.74 6.17
N LEU A 18 -2.72 3.74 7.07
CA LEU A 18 -2.04 5.01 6.86
C LEU A 18 -0.51 4.83 6.84
N LEU A 19 0.03 3.94 7.67
CA LEU A 19 1.45 3.60 7.65
C LEU A 19 1.85 2.97 6.32
N VAL A 20 1.07 2.02 5.80
CA VAL A 20 1.31 1.37 4.50
C VAL A 20 1.29 2.40 3.37
N LEU A 21 0.25 3.23 3.30
CA LEU A 21 0.13 4.26 2.25
C LEU A 21 1.28 5.26 2.30
N LEU A 22 1.68 5.73 3.49
CA LEU A 22 2.78 6.66 3.64
C LEU A 22 4.12 6.02 3.25
N THR A 23 4.34 4.78 3.68
CA THR A 23 5.57 4.04 3.37
C THR A 23 5.75 3.87 1.87
N ASP A 24 4.68 3.62 1.13
CA ASP A 24 4.73 3.46 -0.33
C ASP A 24 4.79 4.80 -1.08
N ARG A 25 4.17 5.86 -0.54
CA ARG A 25 4.13 7.18 -1.20
C ARG A 25 5.53 7.81 -1.35
N VAL A 26 6.40 7.63 -0.35
CA VAL A 26 7.77 8.19 -0.37
C VAL A 26 8.61 7.66 -1.53
N PRO A 27 8.84 6.34 -1.69
CA PRO A 27 9.65 5.81 -2.79
C PRO A 27 9.03 6.11 -4.15
N VAL A 28 7.70 5.96 -4.29
CA VAL A 28 6.97 6.26 -5.54
C VAL A 28 7.16 7.71 -5.97
N GLY A 29 7.12 8.66 -5.03
CA GLY A 29 7.38 10.08 -5.30
C GLY A 29 8.80 10.36 -5.82
N THR A 30 9.73 9.43 -5.60
CA THR A 30 11.12 9.47 -6.09
C THR A 30 11.38 8.48 -7.23
N SER A 31 10.34 7.99 -7.91
CA SER A 31 10.41 7.00 -8.99
C SER A 31 11.06 5.67 -8.59
N LYS A 32 10.95 5.28 -7.32
CA LYS A 32 11.39 3.98 -6.81
C LYS A 32 10.20 3.04 -6.61
N PRO A 33 10.42 1.71 -6.69
CA PRO A 33 9.39 0.73 -6.36
C PRO A 33 8.86 0.90 -4.93
N GLN A 34 7.58 0.62 -4.75
CA GLN A 34 6.92 0.60 -3.44
C GLN A 34 7.01 -0.77 -2.78
N ARG A 35 6.63 -0.86 -1.50
CA ARG A 35 6.76 -2.12 -0.73
C ARG A 35 5.45 -2.87 -0.59
N TYR A 36 4.33 -2.16 -0.39
CA TYR A 36 3.04 -2.78 -0.04
C TYR A 36 1.96 -2.62 -1.12
N GLY A 37 2.25 -1.95 -2.23
CA GLY A 37 1.34 -1.81 -3.37
C GLY A 37 0.22 -0.77 -3.18
N GLY A 38 0.31 0.09 -2.18
CA GLY A 38 -0.73 1.07 -1.82
C GLY A 38 -0.93 2.21 -2.82
N GLN A 39 0.09 2.56 -3.60
CA GLN A 39 0.03 3.58 -4.65
C GLN A 39 -0.38 2.94 -5.98
N LEU A 40 -1.58 3.28 -6.45
CA LEU A 40 -2.14 2.78 -7.69
C LEU A 40 -1.96 3.78 -8.83
N ILE A 41 -2.05 3.29 -10.06
CA ILE A 41 -2.14 4.08 -11.29
C ILE A 41 -3.26 3.49 -12.15
N ALA A 42 -3.98 4.35 -12.88
CA ALA A 42 -4.94 3.90 -13.87
C ALA A 42 -4.18 3.45 -15.13
N GLN A 43 -4.38 2.20 -15.53
CA GLN A 43 -3.84 1.64 -16.77
C GLN A 43 -4.96 0.84 -17.46
N GLN A 44 -5.23 1.16 -18.72
CA GLN A 44 -6.29 0.49 -19.51
C GLN A 44 -7.64 0.43 -18.76
N CYS A 45 -8.04 1.56 -18.16
CA CYS A 45 -9.26 1.69 -17.35
C CYS A 45 -9.33 0.76 -16.11
N HIS A 46 -8.20 0.21 -15.67
CA HIS A 46 -8.09 -0.56 -14.43
C HIS A 46 -7.10 0.08 -13.45
N TRP A 47 -7.38 -0.03 -12.15
CA TRP A 47 -6.38 0.30 -11.15
C TRP A 47 -5.35 -0.81 -11.07
N VAL A 48 -4.09 -0.45 -11.25
CA VAL A 48 -2.96 -1.36 -11.05
C VAL A 48 -1.97 -0.74 -10.07
N PRO A 49 -1.31 -1.55 -9.22
CA PRO A 49 -0.22 -1.06 -8.39
C PRO A 49 0.92 -0.53 -9.26
N LYS A 50 1.51 0.61 -8.86
CA LYS A 50 2.83 1.03 -9.38
C LYS A 50 3.90 -0.03 -9.01
N PRO A 51 5.08 -0.03 -9.67
CA PRO A 51 6.11 -1.07 -9.47
C PRO A 51 6.37 -1.37 -7.98
N ILE A 52 6.43 -2.66 -7.65
CA ILE A 52 6.63 -3.17 -6.28
C ILE A 52 8.02 -3.80 -6.21
N GLU A 53 8.75 -3.53 -5.14
CA GLU A 53 10.12 -4.02 -4.92
C GLU A 53 10.19 -5.55 -4.94
N ASP A 54 9.31 -6.21 -4.18
CA ASP A 54 9.18 -7.66 -4.13
C ASP A 54 7.70 -8.07 -4.19
N PRO A 55 7.14 -8.29 -5.40
CA PRO A 55 5.74 -8.67 -5.58
C PRO A 55 5.39 -10.01 -4.92
N ASN A 56 6.35 -10.93 -4.76
CA ASN A 56 6.11 -12.25 -4.19
C ASN A 56 5.93 -12.18 -2.67
N GLN A 57 6.53 -11.18 -2.02
CA GLN A 57 6.48 -10.99 -0.57
C GLN A 57 5.48 -9.90 -0.13
N VAL A 58 4.76 -9.28 -1.07
CA VAL A 58 3.89 -8.14 -0.77
C VAL A 58 2.82 -8.50 0.25
N ASP A 59 2.14 -9.64 0.08
CA ASP A 59 1.07 -10.05 0.98
C ASP A 59 1.57 -10.54 2.34
N VAL A 60 2.79 -11.08 2.41
CA VAL A 60 3.46 -11.37 3.69
C VAL A 60 3.68 -10.06 4.47
N GLY A 61 4.15 -9.02 3.77
CA GLY A 61 4.32 -7.69 4.35
C GLY A 61 2.99 -7.09 4.83
N ARG A 62 1.95 -7.16 4.00
CA ARG A 62 0.61 -6.65 4.33
C ARG A 62 0.01 -7.39 5.53
N ALA A 63 0.09 -8.71 5.54
CA ALA A 63 -0.39 -9.53 6.66
C ALA A 63 0.31 -9.22 7.99
N SER A 64 1.62 -8.93 7.97
CA SER A 64 2.37 -8.56 9.18
C SER A 64 1.88 -7.27 9.85
N LEU A 65 1.15 -6.42 9.12
CA LEU A 65 0.55 -5.19 9.60
C LEU A 65 -0.98 -5.29 9.76
N GLY A 66 -1.57 -6.48 9.54
CA GLY A 66 -3.01 -6.70 9.59
C GLY A 66 -3.78 -6.09 8.40
N GLU A 67 -3.09 -5.78 7.30
CA GLU A 67 -3.73 -5.29 6.08
C GLU A 67 -4.26 -6.44 5.23
N MET A 68 -5.36 -6.20 4.50
CA MET A 68 -5.90 -7.13 3.53
C MET A 68 -4.90 -7.42 2.40
N PRO A 69 -4.98 -8.58 1.72
CA PRO A 69 -4.19 -8.88 0.52
C PRO A 69 -4.25 -7.77 -0.53
N LEU A 70 -3.20 -7.63 -1.34
CA LEU A 70 -3.09 -6.57 -2.35
C LEU A 70 -4.23 -6.63 -3.37
N ALA A 71 -4.62 -7.84 -3.79
CA ALA A 71 -5.72 -8.04 -4.72
C ALA A 71 -7.05 -7.50 -4.17
N ASP A 72 -7.32 -7.77 -2.89
CA ASP A 72 -8.53 -7.29 -2.20
C ASP A 72 -8.51 -5.77 -2.06
N TYR A 73 -7.35 -5.20 -1.73
CA TYR A 73 -7.19 -3.75 -1.67
C TYR A 73 -7.45 -3.07 -3.02
N VAL A 74 -6.93 -3.62 -4.12
CA VAL A 74 -7.18 -3.10 -5.47
C VAL A 74 -8.67 -3.21 -5.82
N CYS A 75 -9.33 -4.31 -5.46
CA CYS A 75 -10.77 -4.49 -5.64
C CYS A 75 -11.59 -3.41 -4.91
N VAL A 76 -11.29 -3.16 -3.63
CA VAL A 76 -11.95 -2.12 -2.83
C VAL A 76 -11.67 -0.72 -3.41
N ALA A 77 -10.43 -0.46 -3.82
CA ALA A 77 -10.05 0.80 -4.43
C ALA A 77 -10.82 1.07 -5.74
N ALA A 78 -10.99 0.05 -6.58
CA ALA A 78 -11.75 0.16 -7.83
C ALA A 78 -13.24 0.44 -7.63
N GLN A 79 -13.83 -0.09 -6.55
CA GLN A 79 -15.22 0.21 -6.20
C GLN A 79 -15.39 1.65 -5.70
N ARG A 80 -14.37 2.20 -5.02
CA ARG A 80 -14.44 3.53 -4.41
C ARG A 80 -14.01 4.66 -5.33
N TYR A 81 -13.10 4.38 -6.25
CA TYR A 81 -12.56 5.36 -7.19
C TYR A 81 -12.83 4.86 -8.62
N PRO A 82 -13.83 5.43 -9.33
CA PRO A 82 -14.03 5.09 -10.73
C PRO A 82 -12.76 5.44 -11.50
N THR A 83 -12.29 4.50 -12.31
CA THR A 83 -11.16 4.74 -13.22
C THR A 83 -11.57 5.75 -14.29
N PRO A 84 -10.68 6.68 -14.66
CA PRO A 84 -10.93 7.60 -15.77
C PRO A 84 -10.97 6.87 -17.13
#